data_AF-A0A1T4VHD9-F1
#
_entry.id   AF-A0A1T4VHD9-F1
#
_cell.length_a   1.000
_cell.length_b   1.000
_cell.length_c   1.000
_cell.angle_alpha   90.00
_cell.angle_beta   90.00
_cell.angle_gamma   90.00
#
_symmetry.space_group_name_H-M   'P 1'
#
loop_
_entity.id
_entity.type
_entity.pdbx_description
1 polymer ?
#
loop_
_entity_poly.entity_id
_entity_poly.type
_entity_poly.pdbx_seq_one_letter_code
_entity_poly.pdbx_strand_id
1 'polypeptide(L)'
;MSNIKINWIYLQNFKGFIHLNLQFDCSHSVILGGPNGYGKTTVFDALEILFTGKIRRMDSYVSLHNNSTRMDQDEQKPLVYSSKSNLAVIVRAGIQSGDREIILERHADVYEMRNPVDFTPFNRLYLSENGPDAIHEISPDTLRKFGIEDLAKNYDFLYYLSQEETVSFLKMKESERSRLVQQLFDTSRYEDSIQRLGDAITQCSKLSSEHIQKKNSVDEEIKKLTSSVVGVQNTHSQYISLSPDKSLLWDCETPNFSHEDFNLWLSDDGV
;
A
#
# COMPACT_ATOMS: atom_id res chain seq x y z
N MET A 1 -14.15 4.17 14.01
CA MET A 1 -13.89 5.60 13.79
C MET A 1 -14.18 6.33 15.09
N SER A 2 -13.17 6.96 15.66
CA SER A 2 -13.32 7.79 16.86
C SER A 2 -14.22 8.99 16.52
N ASN A 3 -15.16 9.34 17.41
CA ASN A 3 -15.98 10.53 17.20
C ASN A 3 -15.12 11.78 17.44
N ILE A 4 -14.83 12.51 16.36
CA ILE A 4 -13.97 13.71 16.38
C ILE A 4 -14.87 14.93 16.30
N LYS A 5 -14.71 15.87 17.23
CA LYS A 5 -15.38 17.19 17.21
C LYS A 5 -14.37 18.30 17.38
N ILE A 6 -14.62 19.43 16.71
CA ILE A 6 -13.81 20.63 16.85
C ILE A 6 -14.50 21.54 17.86
N ASN A 7 -13.85 21.82 18.99
CA ASN A 7 -14.39 22.65 20.06
C ASN A 7 -14.14 24.13 19.80
N TRP A 8 -12.97 24.46 19.26
CA TRP A 8 -12.56 25.83 18.96
C TRP A 8 -11.42 25.85 17.94
N ILE A 9 -11.20 27.01 17.32
CA ILE A 9 -10.07 27.27 16.43
C ILE A 9 -9.43 28.63 16.75
N TYR A 10 -8.11 28.66 16.75
CA TYR A 10 -7.28 29.85 16.93
C TYR A 10 -6.34 30.01 15.73
N LEU A 11 -6.33 31.21 15.15
CA LEU A 11 -5.44 31.60 14.06
C LEU A 11 -4.58 32.78 14.48
N GLN A 12 -3.33 32.76 14.03
CA GLN A 12 -2.39 33.86 14.17
C GLN A 12 -1.70 34.12 12.84
N ASN A 13 -1.70 35.38 12.42
CA ASN A 13 -1.06 35.87 11.20
C ASN A 13 -1.42 35.07 9.93
N PHE A 14 -2.65 34.56 9.85
CA PHE A 14 -3.08 33.64 8.80
C PHE A 14 -4.08 34.30 7.85
N LYS A 15 -3.71 34.38 6.57
CA LYS A 15 -4.50 35.02 5.49
C LYS A 15 -5.04 36.41 5.89
N GLY A 16 -6.36 36.53 6.06
CA GLY A 16 -7.03 37.80 6.37
C GLY A 16 -7.05 38.18 7.86
N PHE A 17 -6.45 37.38 8.75
CA PHE A 17 -6.55 37.56 10.20
C PHE A 17 -5.20 37.73 10.87
N ILE A 18 -5.03 38.81 11.64
CA ILE A 18 -3.92 38.95 12.61
C ILE A 18 -4.10 37.93 13.73
N HIS A 19 -5.29 37.93 14.33
CA HIS A 19 -5.74 36.97 15.34
C HIS A 19 -7.20 36.63 15.07
N LEU A 20 -7.54 35.36 15.19
CA LEU A 20 -8.93 34.89 15.20
C LEU A 20 -9.06 33.83 16.29
N ASN A 21 -10.07 33.94 17.14
CA ASN A 21 -10.44 32.90 18.10
C ASN A 21 -11.94 32.67 17.97
N LEU A 22 -12.32 31.47 17.54
CA LEU A 22 -13.71 31.04 17.40
C LEU A 22 -13.95 29.85 18.32
N GLN A 23 -14.99 29.96 19.15
CA GLN A 23 -15.50 28.88 19.97
C GLN A 23 -16.72 28.28 19.29
N PHE A 24 -16.78 26.95 19.22
CA PHE A 24 -17.92 26.20 18.68
C PHE A 24 -18.74 25.55 19.79
N ASP A 25 -18.26 25.56 21.04
CA ASP A 25 -18.97 25.14 22.25
C ASP A 25 -19.60 23.74 22.14
N CYS A 26 -18.93 22.79 21.47
CA CYS A 26 -19.43 21.44 21.20
C CYS A 26 -20.77 21.39 20.42
N SER A 27 -21.17 22.49 19.78
CA SER A 27 -22.39 22.58 18.97
C SER A 27 -22.36 21.53 17.86
N HIS A 28 -23.50 20.88 17.62
CA HIS A 28 -23.61 19.86 16.56
C HIS A 28 -23.74 20.48 15.16
N SER A 29 -24.08 21.76 15.08
CA SER A 29 -24.13 22.53 13.84
C SER A 29 -23.72 23.97 14.13
N VAL A 30 -22.85 24.51 13.27
CA VAL A 30 -22.38 25.89 13.32
C VAL A 30 -22.51 26.50 11.93
N ILE A 31 -23.09 27.68 11.85
CA ILE A 31 -23.26 28.41 10.58
C ILE A 31 -22.38 29.67 10.63
N LEU A 32 -21.40 29.74 9.73
CA LEU A 32 -20.60 30.94 9.54
C LEU A 32 -21.34 31.90 8.59
N GLY A 33 -22.02 32.89 9.15
CA GLY A 33 -22.72 33.93 8.39
C GLY A 33 -21.82 35.15 8.12
N GLY A 34 -21.96 35.76 6.94
CA GLY A 34 -21.31 37.04 6.62
C GLY A 34 -21.17 37.30 5.12
N PRO A 35 -20.81 38.52 4.70
CA PRO A 35 -20.57 38.86 3.29
C PRO A 35 -19.41 38.07 2.66
N ASN A 36 -19.32 38.10 1.33
CA ASN A 36 -18.15 37.56 0.63
C ASN A 36 -16.89 38.34 1.02
N GLY A 37 -15.76 37.64 1.19
CA GLY A 37 -14.49 38.26 1.61
C GLY A 37 -14.27 38.40 3.12
N TYR A 38 -15.27 38.11 3.96
CA TYR A 38 -15.13 38.20 5.44
C TYR A 38 -14.33 37.05 6.10
N GLY A 39 -13.67 36.20 5.31
CA GLY A 39 -12.81 35.13 5.84
C GLY A 39 -13.53 33.84 6.27
N LYS A 40 -14.80 33.64 5.87
CA LYS A 40 -15.50 32.36 6.11
C LYS A 40 -14.71 31.17 5.56
N THR A 41 -14.28 31.26 4.30
CA THR A 41 -13.46 30.22 3.66
C THR A 41 -12.09 30.08 4.31
N THR A 42 -11.55 31.14 4.92
CA THR A 42 -10.28 31.09 5.65
C THR A 42 -10.35 30.17 6.86
N VAL A 43 -11.50 30.07 7.54
CA VAL A 43 -11.70 29.11 8.64
C VAL A 43 -11.62 27.67 8.12
N PHE A 44 -12.25 27.39 6.98
CA PHE A 44 -12.17 26.06 6.35
C PHE A 44 -10.76 25.74 5.84
N ASP A 45 -10.08 26.71 5.22
CA ASP A 45 -8.68 26.57 4.79
C ASP A 45 -7.76 26.28 5.99
N ALA A 46 -8.03 26.89 7.15
CA ALA A 46 -7.27 26.67 8.37
C ALA A 46 -7.51 25.26 8.94
N LEU A 47 -8.73 24.75 8.90
CA LEU A 47 -9.00 23.36 9.27
C LEU A 47 -8.33 22.38 8.30
N GLU A 48 -8.41 22.65 6.99
CA GLU A 48 -7.79 21.83 5.95
C GLU A 48 -6.26 21.76 6.13
N ILE A 49 -5.59 22.89 6.34
CA ILE A 49 -4.14 22.91 6.58
C ILE A 49 -3.79 22.22 7.90
N LEU A 50 -4.58 22.39 8.96
CA LEU A 50 -4.34 21.73 10.25
C LEU A 50 -4.35 20.21 10.11
N PHE A 51 -5.36 19.64 9.45
CA PHE A 51 -5.49 18.19 9.33
C PHE A 51 -4.61 17.58 8.23
N THR A 52 -4.49 18.24 7.07
CA THR A 52 -3.83 17.66 5.89
C THR A 52 -2.42 18.21 5.64
N GLY A 53 -2.06 19.34 6.25
CA GLY A 53 -0.82 20.05 5.98
C GLY A 53 -0.86 20.94 4.74
N LYS A 54 -1.95 20.93 3.95
CA LYS A 54 -2.07 21.71 2.72
C LYS A 54 -3.47 22.26 2.50
N ILE A 55 -3.64 23.11 1.49
CA ILE A 55 -4.93 23.60 1.03
C ILE A 55 -5.06 23.25 -0.46
N ARG A 56 -5.86 22.24 -0.76
CA ARG A 56 -5.94 21.60 -2.06
C ARG A 56 -6.33 22.56 -3.19
N ARG A 57 -7.27 23.48 -2.94
CA ARG A 57 -7.66 24.48 -3.95
C ARG A 57 -6.53 25.42 -4.35
N MET A 58 -5.44 25.47 -3.58
CA MET A 58 -4.25 26.25 -3.91
C MET A 58 -3.21 25.46 -4.72
N ASP A 59 -3.35 24.13 -4.85
CA ASP A 59 -2.49 23.29 -5.70
C ASP A 59 -2.62 23.71 -7.19
N SER A 60 -3.82 24.08 -7.64
CA SER A 60 -4.09 24.59 -9.00
C SER A 60 -3.57 26.02 -9.22
N TYR A 61 -3.52 26.84 -8.17
CA TYR A 61 -2.92 28.17 -8.25
C TYR A 61 -1.42 28.09 -8.50
N VAL A 62 -0.73 27.14 -7.87
CA VAL A 62 0.72 26.91 -8.06
C VAL A 62 1.01 26.47 -9.49
N SER A 63 0.18 25.60 -10.09
CA SER A 63 0.42 25.07 -11.44
C SER A 63 0.14 26.07 -12.57
N LEU A 64 -0.64 27.12 -12.31
CA LEU A 64 -0.97 28.17 -13.29
C LEU A 64 -0.08 29.42 -13.19
N HIS A 65 0.80 29.53 -12.19
CA HIS A 65 1.64 30.72 -12.02
C HIS A 65 2.88 30.71 -12.93
N ASN A 66 2.90 31.60 -13.92
CA ASN A 66 4.07 31.93 -14.73
C ASN A 66 5.08 32.78 -13.92
N ASN A 67 6.37 32.46 -14.04
CA ASN A 67 7.51 33.07 -13.32
C ASN A 67 7.79 34.57 -13.61
N SER A 68 6.82 35.35 -14.11
CA SER A 68 7.07 36.68 -14.72
C SER A 68 7.08 37.89 -13.77
N THR A 69 6.83 37.74 -12.47
CA THR A 69 6.83 38.88 -11.52
C THR A 69 7.46 38.49 -10.17
N ARG A 70 8.79 38.31 -10.15
CA ARG A 70 9.56 37.96 -8.95
C ARG A 70 9.51 39.01 -7.82
N MET A 71 9.24 40.28 -8.10
CA MET A 71 9.28 41.34 -7.06
C MET A 71 8.04 41.36 -6.16
N ASP A 72 6.87 40.94 -6.64
CA ASP A 72 5.64 40.84 -5.82
C ASP A 72 5.63 39.58 -4.93
N GLN A 73 6.51 38.61 -5.19
CA GLN A 73 6.48 37.29 -4.55
C GLN A 73 6.97 37.29 -3.11
N ASP A 74 7.95 38.12 -2.77
CA ASP A 74 8.46 38.24 -1.40
C ASP A 74 7.57 39.17 -0.53
N GLU A 75 6.87 40.12 -1.16
CA GLU A 75 5.97 41.06 -0.46
C GLU A 75 4.57 40.45 -0.20
N GLN A 76 4.03 39.67 -1.13
CA GLN A 76 2.71 39.05 -1.02
C GLN A 76 2.81 37.56 -0.75
N LYS A 77 2.71 37.16 0.51
CA LYS A 77 2.67 35.76 0.96
C LYS A 77 1.19 35.36 1.20
N PRO A 78 0.57 34.52 0.34
CA PRO A 78 -0.90 34.32 0.34
C PRO A 78 -1.48 33.73 1.63
N LEU A 79 -0.67 33.08 2.45
CA LEU A 79 -1.06 32.49 3.75
C LEU A 79 -0.74 33.39 4.94
N VAL A 80 -0.04 34.51 4.74
CA VAL A 80 0.43 35.41 5.80
C VAL A 80 -0.37 36.70 5.78
N TYR A 81 -0.85 37.16 6.95
CA TYR A 81 -1.52 38.46 7.04
C TYR A 81 -0.52 39.63 6.95
N SER A 82 0.55 39.59 7.74
CA SER A 82 1.59 40.60 7.78
C SER A 82 2.96 39.98 8.02
N SER A 83 3.91 40.34 7.17
CA SER A 83 5.32 39.97 7.34
C SER A 83 6.07 40.85 8.35
N LYS A 84 5.41 41.84 8.97
CA LYS A 84 6.07 42.90 9.78
C LYS A 84 5.83 42.79 11.28
N SER A 85 4.67 42.29 11.71
CA SER A 85 4.24 42.34 13.12
C SER A 85 4.36 41.00 13.85
N ASN A 86 4.33 39.90 13.12
CA ASN A 86 4.35 38.55 13.69
C ASN A 86 5.20 37.66 12.81
N LEU A 87 6.22 37.02 13.40
CA LEU A 87 7.13 36.15 12.65
C LEU A 87 6.60 34.72 12.52
N ALA A 88 5.51 34.38 13.22
CA ALA A 88 4.91 33.05 13.15
C ALA A 88 3.50 33.10 12.56
N VAL A 89 3.20 32.15 11.69
CA VAL A 89 1.85 31.80 11.28
C VAL A 89 1.43 30.58 12.08
N ILE A 90 0.32 30.67 12.83
CA ILE A 90 -0.14 29.58 13.70
C ILE A 90 -1.59 29.25 13.38
N VAL A 91 -1.87 27.96 13.24
CA VAL A 91 -3.21 27.40 13.18
C VAL A 91 -3.34 26.35 14.27
N ARG A 92 -4.27 26.56 15.19
CA ARG A 92 -4.48 25.70 16.36
C ARG A 92 -5.96 25.40 16.54
N ALA A 93 -6.30 24.18 16.93
CA ALA A 93 -7.69 23.83 17.27
C ALA A 93 -7.76 22.88 18.46
N GLY A 94 -8.82 23.04 19.26
CA GLY A 94 -9.20 22.07 20.29
C GLY A 94 -10.07 20.98 19.67
N ILE A 95 -9.63 19.74 19.81
CA ILE A 95 -10.26 18.57 19.22
C ILE A 95 -10.70 17.63 20.33
N GLN A 96 -11.99 17.34 20.39
CA GLN A 96 -12.53 16.26 21.20
C GLN A 96 -12.44 14.95 20.43
N SER A 97 -11.72 13.96 20.98
CA SER A 97 -11.66 12.59 20.45
C SER A 97 -12.04 11.61 21.55
N GLY A 98 -13.27 11.08 21.48
CA GLY A 98 -13.88 10.33 22.59
C GLY A 98 -14.04 11.22 23.82
N ASP A 99 -13.50 10.78 24.97
CA ASP A 99 -13.57 11.53 26.24
C ASP A 99 -12.36 12.46 26.46
N ARG A 100 -11.42 12.52 25.51
CA ARG A 100 -10.21 13.32 25.63
C ARG A 100 -10.31 14.56 24.75
N GLU A 101 -9.92 15.70 25.31
CA GLU A 101 -9.63 16.89 24.55
C GLU A 101 -8.13 16.95 24.27
N ILE A 102 -7.78 17.21 23.02
CA ILE A 102 -6.40 17.45 22.58
C ILE A 102 -6.33 18.76 21.83
N ILE A 103 -5.18 19.41 21.89
CA ILE A 103 -4.88 20.59 21.07
C ILE A 103 -4.02 20.14 19.92
N LEU A 104 -4.46 20.42 18.69
CA LEU A 104 -3.64 20.27 17.50
C LEU A 104 -3.12 21.63 17.06
N GLU A 105 -1.87 21.68 16.61
CA GLU A 105 -1.26 22.88 16.07
C GLU A 105 -0.37 22.58 14.87
N ARG A 106 -0.45 23.46 13.87
CA ARG A 106 0.66 23.67 12.93
C ARG A 106 1.09 25.13 12.99
N HIS A 107 2.39 25.34 12.98
CA HIS A 107 2.98 26.67 12.88
C HIS A 107 4.10 26.68 11.85
N ALA A 108 4.34 27.85 11.27
CA ALA A 108 5.41 28.10 10.32
C ALA A 108 6.04 29.47 10.60
N ASP A 109 7.34 29.59 10.35
CA ASP A 109 7.99 30.89 10.33
C ASP A 109 7.58 31.63 9.03
N VAL A 110 7.21 32.89 9.17
CA VAL A 110 6.89 33.77 8.04
C VAL A 110 8.02 33.80 7.01
N TYR A 111 9.29 33.72 7.41
CA TYR A 111 10.43 33.71 6.48
C TYR A 111 10.46 32.46 5.59
N GLU A 112 9.87 31.34 6.03
CA GLU A 112 9.78 30.11 5.24
C GLU A 112 8.59 30.12 4.27
N MET A 113 7.64 31.04 4.46
CA MET A 113 6.45 31.18 3.63
C MET A 113 6.76 31.86 2.29
N ARG A 114 6.24 31.29 1.19
CA ARG A 114 6.53 31.70 -0.20
C ARG A 114 5.29 31.99 -1.03
N ASN A 115 5.51 32.63 -2.18
CA ASN A 115 4.55 32.80 -3.27
C ASN A 115 5.23 32.43 -4.62
N PRO A 116 4.79 31.39 -5.36
CA PRO A 116 3.63 30.53 -5.10
C PRO A 116 3.70 29.78 -3.76
N VAL A 117 2.55 29.36 -3.26
CA VAL A 117 2.44 28.81 -1.92
C VAL A 117 3.20 27.49 -1.79
N ASP A 118 4.06 27.45 -0.77
CA ASP A 118 4.79 26.27 -0.32
C ASP A 118 4.22 25.85 1.04
N PHE A 119 3.72 24.62 1.11
CA PHE A 119 3.13 24.05 2.33
C PHE A 119 4.14 23.28 3.18
N THR A 120 5.40 23.11 2.73
CA THR A 120 6.42 22.39 3.49
C THR A 120 6.65 22.90 4.92
N PRO A 121 6.54 24.23 5.23
CA PRO A 121 6.66 24.71 6.60
C PRO A 121 5.57 24.15 7.53
N PHE A 122 4.41 23.79 6.98
CA PHE A 122 3.31 23.19 7.71
C PHE A 122 3.34 21.66 7.72
N ASN A 123 4.42 20.97 7.35
CA ASN A 123 4.44 19.50 7.34
C ASN A 123 4.35 18.87 8.73
N ARG A 124 4.88 19.54 9.77
CA ARG A 124 4.86 19.04 11.15
C ARG A 124 3.54 19.37 11.83
N LEU A 125 2.98 18.36 12.52
CA LEU A 125 1.79 18.51 13.35
C LEU A 125 2.20 18.34 14.81
N TYR A 126 1.75 19.24 15.65
CA TYR A 126 2.03 19.21 17.07
C TYR A 126 0.75 18.97 17.86
N LEU A 127 0.90 18.35 19.03
CA LEU A 127 -0.18 17.96 19.91
C LEU A 127 0.11 18.37 21.36
N SER A 128 -0.94 18.72 22.10
CA SER A 128 -0.90 18.79 23.57
C SER A 128 -2.16 18.17 24.19
N GLU A 129 -1.99 17.33 25.22
CA GLU A 129 -3.08 16.80 26.06
C GLU A 129 -3.29 17.64 27.34
N ASN A 130 -2.32 18.47 27.74
CA ASN A 130 -2.27 19.13 29.06
C ASN A 130 -2.31 20.66 28.99
N GLY A 131 -2.89 21.23 27.92
CA GLY A 131 -2.98 22.68 27.72
C GLY A 131 -1.93 23.26 26.78
N PRO A 132 -1.98 24.57 26.48
CA PRO A 132 -1.28 25.18 25.35
C PRO A 132 0.26 25.20 25.48
N ASP A 133 0.81 25.00 26.67
CA ASP A 133 2.25 25.17 26.94
C ASP A 133 3.06 23.86 26.81
N ALA A 134 2.41 22.71 26.64
CA ALA A 134 3.03 21.38 26.57
C ALA A 134 2.95 20.75 25.17
N ILE A 135 3.07 21.58 24.13
CA ILE A 135 2.99 21.16 22.73
C ILE A 135 4.26 20.41 22.32
N HIS A 136 4.08 19.24 21.70
CA HIS A 136 5.17 18.41 21.16
C HIS A 136 4.78 17.84 19.79
N GLU A 137 5.76 17.47 18.98
CA GLU A 137 5.49 16.87 17.66
C GLU A 137 4.78 15.52 17.84
N ILE A 138 3.69 15.31 17.10
CA ILE A 138 2.84 14.14 17.26
C ILE A 138 3.55 12.88 16.75
N SER A 139 3.52 11.79 17.54
CA SER A 139 4.03 10.50 17.06
C SER A 139 3.02 9.78 16.15
N PRO A 140 3.47 8.91 15.23
CA PRO A 140 2.58 8.09 14.40
C PRO A 140 1.57 7.25 15.19
N ASP A 141 1.97 6.73 16.34
CA ASP A 141 1.07 5.95 17.21
C ASP A 141 -0.02 6.83 17.83
N THR A 142 0.33 8.07 18.18
CA THR A 142 -0.60 9.06 18.73
C THR A 142 -1.60 9.53 17.67
N LEU A 143 -1.15 9.73 16.43
CA LEU A 143 -2.02 10.02 15.27
C LEU A 143 -3.10 8.95 15.10
N ARG A 144 -2.72 7.67 15.17
CA ARG A 144 -3.65 6.53 15.09
C ARG A 144 -4.59 6.48 16.29
N LYS A 145 -4.04 6.61 17.49
CA LYS A 145 -4.77 6.58 18.77
C LYS A 145 -5.94 7.57 18.78
N PHE A 146 -5.74 8.79 18.27
CA PHE A 146 -6.77 9.82 18.24
C PHE A 146 -7.63 9.83 16.97
N GLY A 147 -7.37 8.93 16.00
CA GLY A 147 -8.09 8.86 14.72
C GLY A 147 -7.74 9.97 13.74
N ILE A 148 -6.67 10.72 13.99
CA ILE A 148 -6.26 11.86 13.15
C ILE A 148 -5.62 11.38 11.83
N GLU A 149 -4.94 10.23 11.84
CA GLU A 149 -4.39 9.64 10.60
C GLU A 149 -5.51 9.36 9.59
N ASP A 150 -6.59 8.70 10.04
CA ASP A 150 -7.73 8.37 9.19
C ASP A 150 -8.54 9.60 8.79
N LEU A 151 -8.67 10.57 9.71
CA LEU A 151 -9.29 11.87 9.41
C LEU A 151 -8.54 12.57 8.27
N ALA A 152 -7.21 12.69 8.37
CA ALA A 152 -6.38 13.35 7.39
C ALA A 152 -6.43 12.64 6.02
N LYS A 153 -6.33 11.31 6.01
CA LYS A 153 -6.42 10.50 4.77
C LYS A 153 -7.75 10.64 4.05
N ASN A 154 -8.84 10.81 4.79
CA ASN A 154 -10.20 10.86 4.25
C ASN A 154 -10.82 12.27 4.28
N TYR A 155 -10.03 13.31 4.59
CA TYR A 155 -10.54 14.66 4.86
C TYR A 155 -11.38 15.19 3.70
N ASP A 156 -10.79 15.23 2.52
CA ASP A 156 -11.39 15.72 1.28
C ASP A 156 -12.60 14.92 0.80
N PHE A 157 -12.72 13.66 1.24
CA PHE A 157 -13.75 12.75 0.77
C PHE A 157 -14.96 12.70 1.71
N LEU A 158 -14.70 12.69 3.03
CA LEU A 158 -15.75 12.47 4.04
C LEU A 158 -16.05 13.68 4.90
N TYR A 159 -15.03 14.50 5.20
CA TYR A 159 -15.12 15.50 6.27
C TYR A 159 -15.20 16.93 5.74
N TYR A 160 -14.83 17.16 4.48
CA TYR A 160 -14.86 18.48 3.87
C TYR A 160 -15.48 18.45 2.47
N LEU A 161 -16.49 19.31 2.28
CA LEU A 161 -17.12 19.57 1.00
C LEU A 161 -16.84 21.02 0.61
N SER A 162 -15.91 21.23 -0.33
CA SER A 162 -15.55 22.58 -0.76
C SER A 162 -16.62 23.18 -1.69
N GLN A 163 -16.72 24.51 -1.70
CA GLN A 163 -17.70 25.24 -2.51
C GLN A 163 -17.53 24.99 -4.02
N GLU A 164 -16.30 24.81 -4.48
CA GLU A 164 -15.96 24.62 -5.90
C GLU A 164 -16.15 23.15 -6.36
N GLU A 165 -16.30 22.23 -5.40
CA GLU A 165 -16.22 20.78 -5.64
C GLU A 165 -17.44 19.98 -5.17
N THR A 166 -18.58 20.62 -4.93
CA THR A 166 -19.80 19.94 -4.46
C THR A 166 -20.25 18.74 -5.31
N VAL A 167 -19.85 18.68 -6.59
CA VAL A 167 -20.13 17.59 -7.54
C VAL A 167 -18.89 16.80 -7.97
N SER A 168 -17.71 17.05 -7.39
CA SER A 168 -16.47 16.40 -7.84
C SER A 168 -16.54 14.88 -7.71
N PHE A 169 -17.10 14.38 -6.59
CA PHE A 169 -17.36 12.95 -6.41
C PHE A 169 -18.26 12.36 -7.50
N LEU A 170 -19.29 13.10 -7.96
CA LEU A 170 -20.18 12.64 -9.02
C LEU A 170 -19.51 12.64 -10.40
N LYS A 171 -18.50 13.49 -10.60
CA LYS A 171 -17.71 13.59 -11.84
C LYS A 171 -16.54 12.60 -11.90
N MET A 172 -16.14 12.00 -10.77
CA MET A 172 -15.09 10.98 -10.74
C MET A 172 -15.48 9.74 -11.53
N LYS A 173 -14.47 9.03 -12.03
CA LYS A 173 -14.70 7.73 -12.71
C LYS A 173 -15.29 6.72 -11.72
N GLU A 174 -16.11 5.80 -12.23
CA GLU A 174 -16.74 4.77 -11.40
C GLU A 174 -15.71 3.93 -10.63
N SER A 175 -14.57 3.60 -11.25
CA SER A 175 -13.47 2.89 -10.59
C SER A 175 -12.86 3.66 -9.42
N GLU A 176 -12.66 4.97 -9.57
CA GLU A 176 -12.13 5.84 -8.52
C GLU A 176 -13.13 5.98 -7.36
N ARG A 177 -14.41 6.16 -7.68
CA ARG A 177 -15.49 6.18 -6.69
C ARG A 177 -15.56 4.86 -5.93
N SER A 178 -15.51 3.73 -6.63
CA SER A 178 -15.51 2.40 -6.01
C SER A 178 -14.34 2.26 -5.02
N ARG A 179 -13.14 2.71 -5.40
CA ARG A 179 -11.96 2.67 -4.53
C ARG A 179 -12.14 3.52 -3.26
N LEU A 180 -12.71 4.73 -3.38
CA LEU A 180 -12.98 5.58 -2.21
C LEU A 180 -14.01 4.95 -1.28
N VAL A 181 -15.06 4.33 -1.84
CA VAL A 181 -16.06 3.60 -1.07
C VAL A 181 -15.45 2.37 -0.37
N GLN A 182 -14.58 1.62 -1.05
CA GLN A 182 -13.85 0.50 -0.45
C GLN A 182 -12.97 0.94 0.73
N GLN A 183 -12.28 2.07 0.58
CA GLN A 183 -11.46 2.67 1.64
C GLN A 183 -12.30 3.07 2.85
N LEU A 184 -13.53 3.56 2.65
CA LEU A 184 -14.47 3.87 3.73
C LEU A 184 -14.90 2.63 4.52
N PHE A 185 -15.12 1.50 3.83
CA PHE A 185 -15.56 0.25 4.45
C PHE A 185 -14.41 -0.67 4.88
N ASP A 186 -13.16 -0.22 4.70
CA ASP A 186 -11.94 -1.00 4.93
C ASP A 186 -12.01 -2.41 4.31
N THR A 187 -12.55 -2.49 3.10
CA THR A 187 -12.66 -3.76 2.36
C THR A 187 -11.33 -4.18 1.72
N SER A 188 -10.34 -3.28 1.73
CA SER A 188 -8.99 -3.45 1.18
C SER A 188 -8.32 -4.74 1.66
N ARG A 189 -8.50 -5.10 2.94
CA ARG A 189 -7.97 -6.33 3.55
C ARG A 189 -8.47 -7.61 2.86
N TYR A 190 -9.70 -7.57 2.35
CA TYR A 190 -10.29 -8.70 1.64
C TYR A 190 -9.75 -8.78 0.22
N GLU A 191 -9.55 -7.65 -0.46
CA GLU A 191 -8.93 -7.61 -1.79
C GLU A 191 -7.49 -8.13 -1.78
N ASP A 192 -6.66 -7.71 -0.82
CA ASP A 192 -5.30 -8.23 -0.68
C ASP A 192 -5.30 -9.75 -0.48
N SER A 193 -6.26 -10.26 0.31
CA SER A 193 -6.42 -11.68 0.56
C SER A 193 -6.87 -12.42 -0.70
N ILE A 194 -7.83 -11.87 -1.44
CA ILE A 194 -8.33 -12.41 -2.72
C ILE A 194 -7.20 -12.44 -3.74
N GLN A 195 -6.41 -11.38 -3.85
CA GLN A 195 -5.29 -11.29 -4.78
C GLN A 195 -4.24 -12.35 -4.48
N ARG A 196 -3.83 -12.49 -3.21
CA ARG A 196 -2.88 -13.53 -2.78
C ARG A 196 -3.38 -14.94 -3.10
N LEU A 197 -4.68 -15.20 -2.88
CA LEU A 197 -5.29 -16.49 -3.24
C LEU A 197 -5.30 -16.70 -4.76
N GLY A 198 -5.61 -15.66 -5.55
CA GLY A 198 -5.53 -15.70 -7.00
C GLY A 198 -4.14 -16.01 -7.53
N ASP A 199 -3.11 -15.37 -6.95
CA ASP A 199 -1.72 -15.60 -7.31
C ASP A 199 -1.29 -17.04 -6.98
N ALA A 200 -1.69 -17.54 -5.81
CA ALA A 200 -1.43 -18.92 -5.40
C ALA A 200 -2.11 -19.94 -6.34
N ILE A 201 -3.37 -19.71 -6.70
CA ILE A 201 -4.11 -20.55 -7.67
C ILE A 201 -3.39 -20.56 -9.03
N THR A 202 -2.91 -19.40 -9.48
CA THR A 202 -2.18 -19.28 -10.74
C THR A 202 -0.86 -20.04 -10.70
N GLN A 203 -0.14 -20.00 -9.59
CA GLN A 203 1.09 -20.79 -9.43
C GLN A 203 0.82 -22.29 -9.36
N CYS A 204 -0.18 -22.72 -8.59
CA CYS A 204 -0.56 -24.13 -8.47
C CYS A 204 -1.02 -24.70 -9.82
N SER A 205 -1.81 -23.95 -10.59
CA SER A 205 -2.27 -24.38 -11.92
C SER A 205 -1.10 -24.53 -12.91
N LYS A 206 -0.11 -23.64 -12.85
CA LYS A 206 1.12 -23.75 -13.66
C LYS A 206 1.95 -24.98 -13.29
N LEU A 207 2.19 -25.23 -12.01
CA LEU A 207 2.93 -26.41 -11.56
C LEU A 207 2.20 -27.71 -11.93
N SER A 208 0.87 -27.71 -11.81
CA SER A 208 0.01 -28.83 -12.19
C SER A 208 0.11 -29.12 -13.68
N SER A 209 0.03 -28.10 -14.55
CA SER A 209 0.15 -28.29 -16.00
C SER A 209 1.53 -28.78 -16.41
N GLU A 210 2.60 -28.28 -15.79
CA GLU A 210 3.97 -28.78 -15.99
C GLU A 210 4.13 -30.26 -15.58
N HIS A 211 3.54 -30.67 -14.45
CA HIS A 211 3.57 -32.06 -14.00
C HIS A 211 2.74 -32.98 -14.91
N ILE A 212 1.58 -32.53 -15.37
CA ILE A 212 0.76 -33.27 -16.33
C ILE A 212 1.53 -33.46 -17.66
N GLN A 213 2.22 -32.43 -18.15
CA GLN A 213 3.05 -32.54 -19.36
C GLN A 213 4.20 -33.54 -19.18
N LYS A 214 4.93 -33.48 -18.06
CA LYS A 214 6.01 -34.44 -17.76
C LYS A 214 5.49 -35.87 -17.65
N LYS A 215 4.34 -36.07 -16.98
CA LYS A 215 3.71 -37.39 -16.88
C LYS A 215 3.39 -37.94 -18.27
N ASN A 216 2.78 -37.13 -19.13
CA ASN A 216 2.43 -37.54 -20.48
C ASN A 216 3.67 -37.91 -21.31
N SER A 217 4.78 -37.17 -21.18
CA SER A 217 6.02 -37.52 -21.91
C SER A 217 6.61 -38.85 -21.46
N VAL A 218 6.60 -39.11 -20.15
CA VAL A 218 7.08 -40.38 -19.59
C VAL A 218 6.17 -41.53 -20.04
N ASP A 219 4.86 -41.34 -20.05
CA ASP A 219 3.90 -42.35 -20.54
C ASP A 219 4.11 -42.66 -22.04
N GLU A 220 4.48 -41.66 -22.86
CA GLU A 220 4.86 -41.87 -24.26
C GLU A 220 6.16 -42.66 -24.40
N GLU A 221 7.16 -42.35 -23.57
CA GLU A 221 8.44 -43.06 -23.57
C GLU A 221 8.29 -44.53 -23.13
N ILE A 222 7.49 -44.78 -22.09
CA ILE A 222 7.13 -46.14 -21.66
C ILE A 222 6.42 -46.89 -22.80
N LYS A 223 5.47 -46.27 -23.49
CA LYS A 223 4.80 -46.89 -24.65
C LYS A 223 5.79 -47.23 -25.76
N LYS A 224 6.72 -46.33 -26.08
CA LYS A 224 7.75 -46.55 -27.10
C LYS A 224 8.66 -47.72 -26.73
N LEU A 225 9.16 -47.75 -25.50
CA LEU A 225 9.99 -48.85 -24.99
C LEU A 225 9.24 -50.18 -25.01
N THR A 226 7.99 -50.20 -24.52
CA THR A 226 7.15 -51.41 -24.51
C THR A 226 6.93 -51.93 -25.94
N SER A 227 6.67 -51.05 -26.91
CA SER A 227 6.53 -51.45 -28.32
C SER A 227 7.82 -52.02 -28.93
N SER A 228 8.98 -51.51 -28.53
CA SER A 228 10.28 -52.03 -29.00
C SER A 228 10.63 -53.40 -28.41
N VAL A 229 10.20 -53.69 -27.18
CA VAL A 229 10.43 -54.99 -26.52
C VAL A 229 9.50 -56.07 -27.08
N VAL A 230 8.24 -55.73 -27.37
CA VAL A 230 7.26 -56.68 -27.91
C VAL A 230 7.53 -57.01 -29.40
N GLY A 231 8.21 -56.13 -30.14
CA GLY A 231 8.59 -56.34 -31.54
C GLY A 231 9.72 -57.35 -31.76
N VAL A 232 10.47 -57.71 -30.71
CA VAL A 232 11.46 -58.79 -30.77
C VAL A 232 10.73 -60.09 -30.42
N GLN A 233 9.96 -60.63 -31.36
CA GLN A 233 9.69 -62.06 -31.32
C GLN A 233 11.06 -62.74 -31.44
N ASN A 234 11.47 -63.43 -30.37
CA ASN A 234 12.69 -64.21 -30.28
C ASN A 234 12.75 -65.20 -31.47
N THR A 235 13.30 -64.76 -32.59
CA THR A 235 13.68 -65.65 -33.69
C THR A 235 14.83 -66.46 -33.16
N HIS A 236 14.56 -67.72 -32.78
CA HIS A 236 15.49 -68.75 -32.32
C HIS A 236 16.96 -68.35 -32.54
N SER A 237 17.56 -67.69 -31.55
CA SER A 237 18.99 -67.44 -31.54
C SER A 237 19.67 -68.80 -31.38
N GLN A 238 20.29 -69.29 -32.45
CA GLN A 238 21.04 -70.54 -32.41
C GLN A 238 22.17 -70.40 -31.40
N TYR A 239 22.25 -71.36 -30.50
CA TYR A 239 23.35 -71.46 -29.56
C TYR A 239 24.67 -71.69 -30.30
N ILE A 240 25.70 -70.92 -29.94
CA ILE A 240 27.08 -71.10 -30.41
C ILE A 240 27.94 -71.33 -29.19
N SER A 241 28.62 -72.48 -29.13
CA SER A 241 29.58 -72.80 -28.05
C SER A 241 30.79 -71.87 -28.13
N LEU A 242 31.13 -71.26 -27.00
CA LEU A 242 32.27 -70.35 -26.86
C LEU A 242 33.59 -71.11 -26.72
N SER A 243 33.57 -72.39 -26.36
CA SER A 243 34.76 -73.23 -26.17
C SER A 243 34.52 -74.66 -26.69
N PRO A 244 34.42 -74.87 -28.01
CA PRO A 244 34.10 -76.17 -28.61
C PRO A 244 35.12 -77.27 -28.28
N ASP A 245 36.38 -76.90 -27.99
CA ASP A 245 37.47 -77.83 -27.70
C ASP A 245 37.48 -78.34 -26.25
N LYS A 246 36.67 -77.74 -25.36
CA LYS A 246 36.54 -78.13 -23.96
C LYS A 246 35.09 -78.47 -23.66
N SER A 247 34.81 -79.71 -23.25
CA SER A 247 33.47 -80.10 -22.81
C SER A 247 33.15 -79.49 -21.45
N LEU A 248 32.75 -78.22 -21.44
CA LEU A 248 32.40 -77.45 -20.26
C LEU A 248 30.88 -77.51 -20.05
N LEU A 249 30.45 -77.90 -18.85
CA LEU A 249 29.03 -78.12 -18.52
C LEU A 249 28.18 -76.85 -18.66
N TRP A 250 28.77 -75.66 -18.54
CA TRP A 250 28.09 -74.37 -18.69
C TRP A 250 28.00 -73.87 -20.13
N ASP A 251 28.80 -74.41 -21.05
CA ASP A 251 28.83 -74.01 -22.45
C ASP A 251 27.98 -75.00 -23.27
N CYS A 252 26.68 -75.05 -23.00
CA CYS A 252 25.68 -75.76 -23.81
C CYS A 252 24.39 -74.96 -24.00
N GLU A 253 23.54 -75.37 -24.95
CA GLU A 253 22.30 -74.65 -25.32
C GLU A 253 21.26 -74.61 -24.18
N THR A 254 21.28 -75.61 -23.30
CA THR A 254 20.37 -75.71 -22.16
C THR A 254 21.14 -76.11 -20.90
N PRO A 255 21.89 -75.17 -20.29
CA PRO A 255 22.64 -75.45 -19.09
C PRO A 255 21.68 -75.79 -17.94
N ASN A 256 21.90 -76.93 -17.29
CA ASN A 256 21.16 -77.34 -16.11
C ASN A 256 22.16 -77.72 -15.02
N PHE A 257 22.17 -76.95 -13.94
CA PHE A 257 23.18 -77.04 -12.90
C PHE A 257 22.57 -77.54 -11.59
N SER A 258 23.24 -78.49 -10.96
CA SER A 258 22.95 -78.88 -9.59
C SER A 258 23.70 -77.98 -8.60
N HIS A 259 23.27 -77.99 -7.35
CA HIS A 259 23.94 -77.23 -6.28
C HIS A 259 25.40 -77.70 -6.05
N GLU A 260 25.72 -78.94 -6.40
CA GLU A 260 27.06 -79.51 -6.29
C GLU A 260 27.99 -78.97 -7.39
N ASP A 261 27.48 -78.75 -8.60
CA ASP A 261 28.25 -78.21 -9.73
C ASP A 261 28.75 -76.79 -9.44
N PHE A 262 27.91 -75.97 -8.82
CA PHE A 262 28.30 -74.62 -8.38
C PHE A 262 29.39 -74.65 -7.31
N ASN A 263 29.29 -75.56 -6.35
CA ASN A 263 30.28 -75.70 -5.28
C ASN A 263 31.62 -76.22 -5.82
N LEU A 264 31.60 -77.05 -6.87
CA LEU A 264 32.81 -77.54 -7.54
C LEU A 264 33.55 -76.39 -8.25
N TRP A 265 32.84 -75.52 -8.97
CA TRP A 265 33.46 -74.35 -9.62
C TRP A 265 33.96 -73.28 -8.65
N LEU A 266 33.32 -73.17 -7.49
CA LEU A 266 33.72 -72.22 -6.44
C LEU A 266 34.81 -72.77 -5.50
N SER A 267 35.26 -74.01 -5.70
CA SER A 267 36.33 -74.63 -4.92
C SER A 267 37.73 -74.21 -5.42
N ASP A 268 38.76 -74.37 -4.58
CA ASP A 268 40.14 -73.93 -4.89
C ASP A 268 40.76 -74.66 -6.11
N ASP A 269 40.23 -75.82 -6.49
CA ASP A 269 40.63 -76.61 -7.68
C ASP A 269 39.55 -76.55 -8.81
N GLY A 270 38.59 -75.63 -8.72
CA GLY A 270 37.57 -75.40 -9.75
C GLY A 270 38.16 -74.87 -11.06
N VAL A 271 37.44 -75.08 -12.18
CA VAL A 271 37.81 -74.55 -13.51
C VAL A 271 37.65 -73.03 -13.54
#